data_AF-A0A3M0YSM3-F1
#
_entry.id   AF-A0A3M0YSM3-F1
#
_cell.length_a   1.000
_cell.length_b   1.000
_cell.length_c   1.000
_cell.angle_alpha   90.00
_cell.angle_beta   90.00
_cell.angle_gamma   90.00
#
_symmetry.space_group_name_H-M   'P 1'
#
loop_
_entity.id
_entity.type
_entity.pdbx_description
1 polymer ?
#
loop_
_entity_poly.entity_id
_entity_poly.type
_entity_poly.pdbx_seq_one_letter_code
_entity_poly.pdbx_strand_id
1 'polypeptide(L)'
;MRTEAKYYDVEPMIVRADRDCTIRIRPKHDHCRFHANETYRVIHAPREQRSLQRQVDFRLDDGDMLVQFHAHGEQEHILRLENVLDERCQQLAEFRIYSGRDDLIRLQPFKGDFHMHTFHSDGRESPAYVAARCREIGMDFIAITDHHKYAPSLEAIAAFSDIRIDLRIYPGEEVHPPGNNVHMVNFGGRASVNEMFGDRENHEKTVAPLLNELAGEIPEGVNAYHYASAVWTLRKIREVGGLAVFCHPYWIAGMSYHIDESLTSALLASRHFDAFELIGGFDRCEAESNALQVARYHE
;
A
#
# COMPACT_ATOMS: atom_id res chain seq x y z
N MET A 1 3.75 13.67 -7.64
CA MET A 1 3.99 14.61 -6.53
C MET A 1 3.10 15.83 -6.73
N ARG A 2 2.25 16.20 -5.76
CA ARG A 2 1.35 17.36 -5.88
C ARG A 2 2.17 18.65 -6.05
N THR A 3 1.63 19.61 -6.80
CA THR A 3 2.35 20.83 -7.19
C THR A 3 2.70 21.69 -5.97
N GLU A 4 1.86 21.66 -4.94
CA GLU A 4 1.94 22.51 -3.75
C GLU A 4 3.10 22.13 -2.84
N ALA A 5 3.40 20.83 -2.70
CA ALA A 5 4.55 20.33 -1.91
C ALA A 5 5.91 20.74 -2.49
N LYS A 6 5.94 21.21 -3.75
CA LYS A 6 7.14 21.78 -4.36
C LYS A 6 7.44 23.19 -3.82
N TYR A 7 6.41 23.94 -3.43
CA TYR A 7 6.52 25.36 -3.09
C TYR A 7 6.34 25.65 -1.60
N TYR A 8 5.69 24.76 -0.86
CA TYR A 8 5.39 24.96 0.56
C TYR A 8 5.70 23.70 1.38
N ASP A 9 6.26 23.90 2.56
CA ASP A 9 6.29 22.91 3.64
C ASP A 9 5.12 23.18 4.60
N VAL A 10 4.45 22.12 5.06
CA VAL A 10 3.27 22.21 5.92
C VAL A 10 3.46 21.32 7.14
N GLU A 11 3.33 21.89 8.34
CA GLU A 11 3.51 21.15 9.59
C GLU A 11 2.57 21.61 10.72
N PRO A 12 2.01 20.67 11.50
CA PRO A 12 1.94 19.23 11.23
C PRO A 12 0.93 18.91 10.11
N MET A 13 1.12 17.82 9.37
CA MET A 13 0.13 17.34 8.39
C MET A 13 -0.98 16.49 9.02
N ILE A 14 -0.75 16.00 10.25
CA ILE A 14 -1.70 15.20 11.02
C ILE A 14 -1.92 15.88 12.37
N VAL A 15 -3.18 16.09 12.75
CA VAL A 15 -3.59 16.75 14.01
C VAL A 15 -4.58 15.89 14.79
N ARG A 16 -4.76 16.20 16.08
CA ARG A 16 -5.75 15.52 16.92
C ARG A 16 -7.16 15.95 16.51
N ALA A 17 -8.03 14.97 16.31
CA ALA A 17 -9.45 15.20 16.10
C ALA A 17 -10.10 15.93 17.29
N ASP A 18 -11.16 16.68 16.98
CA ASP A 18 -12.06 17.40 17.89
C ASP A 18 -11.36 18.43 18.79
N ARG A 19 -10.32 19.08 18.26
CA ARG A 19 -9.54 20.11 18.96
C ARG A 19 -9.16 21.25 18.04
N ASP A 20 -8.92 22.41 18.63
CA ASP A 20 -8.26 23.51 17.95
C ASP A 20 -6.79 23.15 17.71
N CYS A 21 -6.32 23.48 16.51
CA CYS A 21 -4.95 23.23 16.10
C CYS A 21 -4.39 24.43 15.33
N THR A 22 -3.06 24.45 15.19
CA THR A 22 -2.36 25.44 14.38
C THR A 22 -1.49 24.70 13.37
N ILE A 23 -1.64 25.07 12.10
CA ILE A 23 -0.81 24.56 11.01
C ILE A 23 0.11 25.68 10.54
N ARG A 24 1.38 25.37 10.40
CA ARG A 24 2.38 26.25 9.80
C ARG A 24 2.54 25.90 8.33
N ILE A 25 2.43 26.89 7.48
CA ILE A 25 2.72 26.83 6.05
C ILE A 25 3.96 27.68 5.81
N ARG A 26 5.05 27.06 5.36
CA ARG A 26 6.33 27.70 5.10
C ARG A 26 6.62 27.74 3.59
N PRO A 27 6.77 28.91 2.98
CA PRO A 27 7.25 29.05 1.62
C PRO A 27 8.69 28.51 1.47
N LYS A 28 8.95 27.71 0.43
CA LYS A 28 10.28 27.14 0.15
C LYS A 28 11.13 28.04 -0.75
N HIS A 29 10.50 28.96 -1.48
CA HIS A 29 11.13 29.79 -2.51
C HIS A 29 10.63 31.24 -2.47
N ASP A 30 11.43 32.15 -3.01
CA ASP A 30 11.18 33.59 -2.92
C ASP A 30 9.87 34.02 -3.59
N HIS A 31 9.50 33.40 -4.71
CA HIS A 31 8.31 33.74 -5.47
C HIS A 31 6.98 33.29 -4.83
N CYS A 32 7.04 32.47 -3.76
CA CYS A 32 5.86 32.02 -3.02
C CYS A 32 5.83 32.53 -1.57
N ARG A 33 6.70 33.49 -1.22
CA ARG A 33 6.72 34.09 0.11
C ARG A 33 5.44 34.86 0.39
N PHE A 34 5.03 34.85 1.66
CA PHE A 34 3.94 35.68 2.13
C PHE A 34 4.43 37.10 2.42
N HIS A 35 3.70 38.09 1.94
CA HIS A 35 4.04 39.50 2.07
C HIS A 35 2.97 40.24 2.89
N ALA A 36 3.41 41.03 3.88
CA ALA A 36 2.50 41.73 4.79
C ALA A 36 1.66 42.83 4.12
N ASN A 37 2.04 43.28 2.92
CA ASN A 37 1.29 44.24 2.12
C ASN A 37 0.27 43.58 1.18
N GLU A 38 0.23 42.25 1.09
CA GLU A 38 -0.76 41.51 0.33
C GLU A 38 -1.93 41.09 1.23
N THR A 39 -3.09 40.85 0.62
CA THR A 39 -4.27 40.36 1.34
C THR A 39 -4.49 38.88 1.02
N TYR A 40 -4.56 38.04 2.04
CA TYR A 40 -4.80 36.61 1.90
C TYR A 40 -6.13 36.20 2.52
N ARG A 41 -6.69 35.12 1.99
CA ARG A 41 -7.83 34.41 2.58
C ARG A 41 -7.48 32.93 2.70
N VAL A 42 -7.80 32.35 3.86
CA VAL A 42 -7.70 30.90 4.08
C VAL A 42 -9.08 30.33 4.34
N ILE A 43 -9.47 29.35 3.54
CA ILE A 43 -10.74 28.63 3.67
C ILE A 43 -10.44 27.25 4.22
N HIS A 44 -11.03 26.91 5.36
CA HIS A 44 -11.02 25.56 5.93
C HIS A 44 -12.30 24.82 5.52
N ALA A 45 -12.15 23.61 4.99
CA ALA A 45 -13.25 22.75 4.60
C ALA A 45 -13.01 21.30 5.07
N PRO A 46 -13.69 20.83 6.13
CA PRO A 46 -13.75 19.41 6.47
C PRO A 46 -14.42 18.61 5.35
N ARG A 47 -13.80 17.52 4.90
CA ARG A 47 -14.23 16.80 3.68
C ARG A 47 -15.57 16.10 3.85
N GLU A 48 -15.89 15.64 5.06
CA GLU A 48 -17.13 14.92 5.37
C GLU A 48 -18.26 15.85 5.84
N GLN A 49 -17.93 17.10 6.20
CA GLN A 49 -18.89 18.04 6.81
C GLN A 49 -18.89 19.40 6.08
N ARG A 50 -19.42 19.41 4.85
CA ARG A 50 -19.47 20.60 3.98
C ARG A 50 -20.08 21.84 4.65
N SER A 51 -21.06 21.66 5.54
CA SER A 51 -21.72 22.76 6.27
C SER A 51 -20.79 23.53 7.21
N LEU A 52 -19.63 22.95 7.57
CA LEU A 52 -18.63 23.57 8.45
C LEU A 52 -17.55 24.35 7.68
N GLN A 53 -17.62 24.38 6.35
CA GLN A 53 -16.68 25.16 5.54
C GLN A 53 -16.77 26.65 5.90
N ARG A 54 -15.63 27.26 6.22
CA ARG A 54 -15.57 28.68 6.59
C ARG A 54 -14.20 29.28 6.30
N GLN A 55 -14.17 30.61 6.22
CA GLN A 55 -12.91 31.34 6.33
C GLN A 55 -12.37 31.19 7.75
N VAL A 56 -11.05 31.01 7.88
CA VAL A 56 -10.36 30.87 9.15
C VAL A 56 -9.29 31.93 9.30
N ASP A 57 -8.97 32.25 10.54
CA ASP A 57 -7.95 33.22 10.87
C ASP A 57 -6.55 32.63 10.67
N PHE A 58 -5.62 33.51 10.33
CA PHE A 58 -4.20 33.20 10.25
C PHE A 58 -3.39 34.40 10.75
N ARG A 59 -2.12 34.15 11.06
CA ARG A 59 -1.13 35.19 11.29
C ARG A 59 0.15 34.88 10.52
N LEU A 60 0.87 35.91 10.12
CA LEU A 60 2.21 35.76 9.58
C LEU A 60 3.22 35.82 10.73
N ASP A 61 4.18 34.90 10.74
CA ASP A 61 5.23 34.77 11.75
C ASP A 61 6.54 34.40 11.05
N ASP A 62 7.49 35.33 11.01
CA ASP A 62 8.79 35.18 10.34
C ASP A 62 8.70 34.66 8.88
N GLY A 63 7.71 35.14 8.11
CA GLY A 63 7.48 34.73 6.72
C GLY A 63 6.68 33.43 6.56
N ASP A 64 6.40 32.71 7.64
CA ASP A 64 5.49 31.57 7.66
C ASP A 64 4.04 32.04 7.91
N MET A 65 3.07 31.28 7.40
CA MET A 65 1.66 31.48 7.72
C MET A 65 1.19 30.45 8.75
N LEU A 66 0.69 30.93 9.89
CA LEU A 66 0.12 30.10 10.94
C LEU A 66 -1.40 30.17 10.86
N VAL A 67 -2.04 29.08 10.43
CA VAL A 67 -3.49 28.97 10.27
C VAL A 67 -4.08 28.25 11.47
N GLN A 68 -5.13 28.83 12.07
CA GLN A 68 -5.81 28.25 13.22
C GLN A 68 -7.21 27.76 12.84
N PHE A 69 -7.53 26.52 13.18
CA PHE A 69 -8.87 25.99 12.98
C PHE A 69 -9.18 24.83 13.94
N HIS A 70 -10.47 24.51 14.02
CA HIS A 70 -10.97 23.36 14.77
C HIS A 70 -11.03 22.12 13.88
N ALA A 71 -10.29 21.07 14.22
CA ALA A 71 -10.21 19.82 13.46
C ALA A 71 -11.39 18.89 13.80
N HIS A 72 -12.58 19.19 13.27
CA HIS A 72 -13.80 18.42 13.53
C HIS A 72 -13.67 16.95 13.09
N GLY A 73 -13.95 15.99 13.98
CA GLY A 73 -13.94 14.55 13.66
C GLY A 73 -12.59 14.01 13.19
N GLU A 74 -12.56 12.72 12.87
CA GLU A 74 -11.42 12.05 12.21
C GLU A 74 -11.69 12.03 10.71
N GLN A 75 -11.01 12.89 9.94
CA GLN A 75 -11.25 13.08 8.51
C GLN A 75 -10.11 13.84 7.81
N GLU A 76 -10.23 13.98 6.49
CA GLU A 76 -9.44 14.93 5.71
C GLU A 76 -10.01 16.36 5.83
N HIS A 77 -9.13 17.33 6.06
CA HIS A 77 -9.42 18.76 6.08
C HIS A 77 -8.66 19.47 4.97
N ILE A 78 -9.36 20.30 4.20
CA ILE A 78 -8.76 21.09 3.13
C ILE A 78 -8.55 22.53 3.62
N LEU A 79 -7.33 23.05 3.49
CA LEU A 79 -7.02 24.46 3.64
C LEU A 79 -6.72 25.04 2.26
N ARG A 80 -7.60 25.91 1.77
CA ARG A 80 -7.38 26.63 0.52
C ARG A 80 -6.84 28.02 0.83
N LEU A 81 -5.69 28.33 0.28
CA LEU A 81 -5.06 29.64 0.36
C LEU A 81 -5.32 30.43 -0.93
N GLU A 82 -5.78 31.65 -0.76
CA GLU A 82 -6.10 32.57 -1.85
C GLU A 82 -5.44 33.94 -1.60
N ASN A 83 -4.98 34.59 -2.66
CA ASN A 83 -4.62 36.01 -2.67
C ASN A 83 -5.83 36.83 -3.16
N VAL A 84 -6.05 37.99 -2.55
CA VAL A 84 -7.08 38.96 -2.95
C VAL A 84 -6.40 40.16 -3.61
N LEU A 85 -6.53 40.25 -4.94
CA LEU A 85 -6.03 41.36 -5.77
C LEU A 85 -7.21 42.02 -6.47
N ASP A 86 -7.41 43.34 -6.27
CA ASP A 86 -8.45 44.13 -6.94
C ASP A 86 -9.84 43.44 -6.94
N GLU A 87 -10.29 43.00 -5.76
CA GLU A 87 -11.55 42.27 -5.53
C GLU A 87 -11.65 40.87 -6.17
N ARG A 88 -10.59 40.40 -6.84
CA ARG A 88 -10.50 39.04 -7.39
C ARG A 88 -9.72 38.14 -6.44
N CYS A 89 -10.25 36.93 -6.23
CA CYS A 89 -9.59 35.91 -5.44
C CYS A 89 -8.86 34.94 -6.38
N GLN A 90 -7.54 34.87 -6.25
CA GLN A 90 -6.72 33.89 -6.95
C GLN A 90 -6.30 32.79 -5.98
N GLN A 91 -6.63 31.54 -6.30
CA GLN A 91 -6.14 30.40 -5.53
C GLN A 91 -4.62 30.26 -5.71
N LEU A 92 -3.90 30.30 -4.59
CA LEU A 92 -2.44 30.10 -4.56
C LEU A 92 -2.08 28.64 -4.33
N ALA A 93 -2.76 27.98 -3.39
CA ALA A 93 -2.47 26.61 -3.00
C ALA A 93 -3.66 25.94 -2.30
N GLU A 94 -3.67 24.62 -2.29
CA GLU A 94 -4.59 23.80 -1.50
C GLU A 94 -3.77 22.77 -0.70
N PHE A 95 -3.96 22.77 0.62
CA PHE A 95 -3.28 21.87 1.55
C PHE A 95 -4.28 20.89 2.14
N ARG A 96 -3.82 19.67 2.40
CA ARG A 96 -4.65 18.62 3.00
C ARG A 96 -4.07 18.20 4.33
N ILE A 97 -4.84 18.40 5.38
CA ILE A 97 -4.49 18.09 6.76
C ILE A 97 -5.39 16.95 7.20
N TYR A 98 -4.86 15.98 7.92
CA TYR A 98 -5.64 14.83 8.40
C TYR A 98 -5.83 14.94 9.90
N SER A 99 -7.04 14.71 10.39
CA SER A 99 -7.29 14.59 11.82
C SER A 99 -7.44 13.12 12.21
N GLY A 100 -6.79 12.72 13.30
CA GLY A 100 -6.86 11.36 13.83
C GLY A 100 -7.20 11.33 15.32
N ARG A 101 -7.88 10.27 15.75
CA ARG A 101 -8.12 9.95 17.16
C ARG A 101 -6.90 9.28 17.79
N ASP A 102 -6.98 9.05 19.09
CA ASP A 102 -5.87 8.56 19.92
C ASP A 102 -5.30 7.22 19.48
N ASP A 103 -6.11 6.36 18.88
CA ASP A 103 -5.74 5.06 18.34
C ASP A 103 -4.86 5.16 17.09
N LEU A 104 -5.06 6.17 16.23
CA LEU A 104 -4.27 6.35 15.01
C LEU A 104 -3.15 7.37 15.16
N ILE A 105 -3.37 8.49 15.86
CA ILE A 105 -2.38 9.59 15.92
C ILE A 105 -1.12 9.25 16.72
N ARG A 106 -1.18 8.20 17.55
CA ARG A 106 -0.03 7.69 18.28
C ARG A 106 0.81 6.70 17.47
N LEU A 107 0.31 6.30 16.30
CA LEU A 107 1.00 5.38 15.41
C LEU A 107 1.82 6.15 14.38
N GLN A 108 2.90 5.53 13.92
CA GLN A 108 3.68 6.01 12.79
C GLN A 108 3.22 5.23 11.54
N PRO A 109 2.66 5.91 10.53
CA PRO A 109 2.34 5.25 9.27
C PRO A 109 3.64 4.89 8.54
N PHE A 110 3.73 3.66 8.07
CA PHE A 110 4.77 3.22 7.16
C PHE A 110 4.16 2.92 5.81
N LYS A 111 4.76 3.46 4.76
CA LYS A 111 4.39 3.21 3.37
C LYS A 111 5.29 2.12 2.82
N GLY A 112 4.72 1.01 2.41
CA GLY A 112 5.49 -0.05 1.78
C GLY A 112 4.77 -0.71 0.63
N ASP A 113 5.53 -1.51 -0.10
CA ASP A 113 5.05 -2.26 -1.24
C ASP A 113 5.39 -3.74 -1.06
N PHE A 114 4.37 -4.57 -1.16
CA PHE A 114 4.41 -5.98 -0.81
C PHE A 114 4.60 -6.90 -2.03
N HIS A 115 4.36 -6.40 -3.25
CA HIS A 115 4.30 -7.23 -4.45
C HIS A 115 4.86 -6.48 -5.65
N MET A 116 6.07 -6.85 -6.09
CA MET A 116 6.73 -6.23 -7.23
C MET A 116 7.72 -7.17 -7.91
N HIS A 117 7.97 -6.91 -9.19
CA HIS A 117 8.78 -7.76 -10.05
C HIS A 117 9.98 -7.03 -10.63
N THR A 118 10.98 -7.80 -11.04
CA THR A 118 12.18 -7.32 -11.72
C THR A 118 12.33 -8.04 -13.06
N PHE A 119 13.39 -7.74 -13.82
CA PHE A 119 13.69 -8.47 -15.06
C PHE A 119 13.97 -9.97 -14.82
N HIS A 120 14.12 -10.41 -13.57
CA HIS A 120 14.31 -11.82 -13.26
C HIS A 120 13.03 -12.64 -13.45
N SER A 121 11.82 -12.09 -13.36
CA SER A 121 10.61 -12.74 -13.88
C SER A 121 10.05 -12.04 -15.12
N ASP A 122 9.25 -11.01 -14.91
CA ASP A 122 8.37 -10.39 -15.90
C ASP A 122 8.29 -8.86 -15.72
N GLY A 123 8.99 -8.31 -14.72
CA GLY A 123 9.32 -6.90 -14.63
C GLY A 123 10.38 -6.51 -15.67
N ARG A 124 10.74 -5.22 -15.71
CA ARG A 124 11.67 -4.69 -16.74
C ARG A 124 13.01 -4.27 -16.16
N GLU A 125 13.03 -3.84 -14.91
CA GLU A 125 14.18 -3.21 -14.27
C GLU A 125 14.92 -4.17 -13.32
N SER A 126 16.16 -3.84 -12.95
CA SER A 126 16.97 -4.68 -12.05
C SER A 126 16.54 -4.56 -10.58
N PRO A 127 16.81 -5.57 -9.73
CA PRO A 127 16.48 -5.50 -8.31
C PRO A 127 16.99 -4.24 -7.61
N ALA A 128 18.26 -3.89 -7.81
CA ALA A 128 18.85 -2.69 -7.24
C ALA A 128 18.19 -1.40 -7.74
N TYR A 129 17.80 -1.36 -9.03
CA TYR A 129 17.11 -0.21 -9.62
C TYR A 129 15.71 -0.04 -9.02
N VAL A 130 14.92 -1.12 -8.95
CA VAL A 130 13.57 -1.11 -8.37
C VAL A 130 13.63 -0.60 -6.93
N ALA A 131 14.51 -1.17 -6.10
CA ALA A 131 14.70 -0.71 -4.72
C ALA A 131 15.12 0.77 -4.62
N ALA A 132 16.01 1.24 -5.49
CA ALA A 132 16.41 2.65 -5.55
C ALA A 132 15.22 3.57 -5.87
N ARG A 133 14.35 3.17 -6.81
CA ARG A 133 13.15 3.94 -7.18
C ARG A 133 12.10 3.95 -6.09
N CYS A 134 11.87 2.82 -5.42
CA CYS A 134 10.99 2.75 -4.24
C CYS A 134 11.46 3.71 -3.14
N ARG A 135 12.77 3.76 -2.89
CA ARG A 135 13.37 4.73 -1.96
C ARG A 135 13.13 6.18 -2.41
N GLU A 136 13.36 6.48 -3.69
CA GLU A 136 13.18 7.83 -4.26
C GLU A 136 11.74 8.36 -4.10
N ILE A 137 10.74 7.48 -4.20
CA ILE A 137 9.32 7.84 -4.03
C ILE A 137 8.83 7.76 -2.56
N GLY A 138 9.76 7.60 -1.61
CA GLY A 138 9.51 7.63 -0.18
C GLY A 138 8.78 6.39 0.34
N MET A 139 9.10 5.20 -0.16
CA MET A 139 8.73 3.95 0.50
C MET A 139 9.63 3.75 1.73
N ASP A 140 9.04 3.33 2.84
CA ASP A 140 9.72 2.94 4.07
C ASP A 140 10.18 1.49 4.04
N PHE A 141 9.44 0.61 3.35
CA PHE A 141 9.82 -0.79 3.17
C PHE A 141 9.34 -1.40 1.85
N ILE A 142 10.04 -2.44 1.40
CA ILE A 142 9.65 -3.24 0.22
C ILE A 142 10.05 -4.70 0.38
N ALA A 143 9.47 -5.57 -0.43
CA ALA A 143 10.07 -6.84 -0.83
C ALA A 143 9.95 -7.01 -2.34
N ILE A 144 11.00 -7.49 -2.99
CA ILE A 144 10.92 -7.95 -4.38
C ILE A 144 10.37 -9.38 -4.36
N THR A 145 9.39 -9.65 -5.21
CA THR A 145 8.62 -10.89 -5.21
C THR A 145 8.52 -11.48 -6.61
N ASP A 146 9.66 -11.59 -7.31
CA ASP A 146 9.71 -12.21 -8.63
C ASP A 146 9.08 -13.62 -8.65
N HIS A 147 8.39 -13.95 -9.73
CA HIS A 147 7.75 -15.25 -9.92
C HIS A 147 8.77 -16.39 -9.79
N HIS A 148 8.48 -17.35 -8.92
CA HIS A 148 9.30 -18.55 -8.66
C HIS A 148 10.70 -18.29 -8.09
N LYS A 149 11.07 -17.04 -7.80
CA LYS A 149 12.48 -16.66 -7.56
C LYS A 149 12.64 -15.84 -6.29
N TYR A 150 13.42 -16.38 -5.36
CA TYR A 150 13.78 -15.70 -4.10
C TYR A 150 15.05 -14.85 -4.20
N ALA A 151 16.02 -15.30 -5.01
CA ALA A 151 17.33 -14.64 -5.15
C ALA A 151 17.29 -13.14 -5.52
N PRO A 152 16.36 -12.64 -6.36
CA PRO A 152 16.31 -11.22 -6.72
C PRO A 152 16.11 -10.29 -5.52
N SER A 153 15.32 -10.70 -4.51
CA SER A 153 15.16 -9.91 -3.29
C SER A 153 16.48 -9.78 -2.51
N LEU A 154 17.27 -10.85 -2.46
CA LEU A 154 18.60 -10.85 -1.84
C LEU A 154 19.60 -10.00 -2.62
N GLU A 155 19.52 -9.98 -3.95
CA GLU A 155 20.32 -9.11 -4.81
C GLU A 155 20.08 -7.63 -4.46
N ALA A 156 18.81 -7.22 -4.31
CA ALA A 156 18.47 -5.87 -3.89
C ALA A 156 18.99 -5.55 -2.47
N ILE A 157 18.84 -6.47 -1.51
CA ILE A 157 19.38 -6.28 -0.16
C ILE A 157 20.90 -6.09 -0.21
N ALA A 158 21.61 -6.93 -0.96
CA ALA A 158 23.06 -6.87 -1.10
C ALA A 158 23.54 -5.55 -1.72
N ALA A 159 22.82 -5.03 -2.72
CA ALA A 159 23.14 -3.78 -3.41
C ALA A 159 23.21 -2.55 -2.50
N PHE A 160 22.54 -2.58 -1.34
CA PHE A 160 22.53 -1.49 -0.36
C PHE A 160 23.20 -1.84 0.97
N SER A 161 23.79 -3.04 1.10
CA SER A 161 24.30 -3.55 2.38
C SER A 161 25.40 -2.68 3.03
N ASP A 162 26.21 -2.00 2.22
CA ASP A 162 27.31 -1.14 2.68
C ASP A 162 26.92 0.36 2.77
N ILE A 163 25.65 0.70 2.52
CA ILE A 163 25.18 2.09 2.48
C ILE A 163 24.03 2.27 3.46
N ARG A 164 24.14 3.31 4.31
CA ARG A 164 23.02 3.68 5.18
C ARG A 164 21.89 4.27 4.34
N ILE A 165 20.78 3.56 4.25
CA ILE A 165 19.53 4.01 3.63
C ILE A 165 18.37 3.98 4.64
N ASP A 166 17.35 4.77 4.36
CA ASP A 166 16.07 4.91 5.06
C ASP A 166 14.96 4.00 4.49
N LEU A 167 15.30 3.08 3.58
CA LEU A 167 14.41 2.04 3.06
C LEU A 167 14.77 0.68 3.65
N ARG A 168 13.78 -0.02 4.22
CA ARG A 168 13.92 -1.40 4.67
C ARG A 168 13.57 -2.38 3.55
N ILE A 169 14.58 -3.09 3.04
CA ILE A 169 14.37 -4.15 2.04
C ILE A 169 14.26 -5.49 2.76
N TYR A 170 13.15 -6.19 2.54
CA TYR A 170 12.90 -7.54 3.05
C TYR A 170 13.13 -8.59 1.95
N PRO A 171 13.55 -9.81 2.31
CA PRO A 171 13.52 -10.92 1.38
C PRO A 171 12.09 -11.21 0.92
N GLY A 172 11.93 -11.72 -0.29
CA GLY A 172 10.63 -12.01 -0.86
C GLY A 172 10.70 -12.88 -2.11
N GLU A 173 9.56 -13.44 -2.47
CA GLU A 173 9.28 -14.18 -3.71
C GLU A 173 7.76 -14.26 -3.89
N GLU A 174 7.32 -14.44 -5.13
CA GLU A 174 5.97 -14.94 -5.41
C GLU A 174 6.04 -16.45 -5.65
N VAL A 175 5.24 -17.19 -4.88
CA VAL A 175 5.25 -18.64 -4.80
C VAL A 175 4.15 -19.23 -5.67
N HIS A 176 4.55 -20.14 -6.55
CA HIS A 176 3.66 -20.81 -7.50
C HIS A 176 3.76 -22.31 -7.28
N PRO A 177 2.77 -22.92 -6.60
CA PRO A 177 2.81 -24.35 -6.35
C PRO A 177 2.65 -25.15 -7.65
N PRO A 178 3.39 -26.25 -7.85
CA PRO A 178 3.30 -27.04 -9.08
C PRO A 178 1.87 -27.47 -9.42
N GLY A 179 1.43 -27.17 -10.64
CA GLY A 179 0.10 -27.53 -11.14
C GLY A 179 -1.05 -26.81 -10.43
N ASN A 180 -0.78 -25.67 -9.79
CA ASN A 180 -1.76 -24.82 -9.12
C ASN A 180 -1.58 -23.38 -9.59
N ASN A 181 -2.67 -22.71 -9.96
CA ASN A 181 -2.65 -21.32 -10.42
C ASN A 181 -2.75 -20.30 -9.27
N VAL A 182 -2.86 -20.75 -8.01
CA VAL A 182 -2.88 -19.84 -6.88
C VAL A 182 -1.50 -19.21 -6.71
N HIS A 183 -1.45 -17.88 -6.69
CA HIS A 183 -0.25 -17.10 -6.42
C HIS A 183 -0.26 -16.61 -4.98
N MET A 184 0.88 -16.72 -4.29
CA MET A 184 1.04 -16.28 -2.91
C MET A 184 2.39 -15.59 -2.72
N VAL A 185 2.41 -14.44 -2.06
CA VAL A 185 3.66 -13.78 -1.70
C VAL A 185 4.18 -14.29 -0.35
N ASN A 186 5.46 -14.63 -0.33
CA ASN A 186 6.25 -14.90 0.87
C ASN A 186 7.00 -13.61 1.26
N PHE A 187 6.39 -12.75 2.06
CA PHE A 187 7.00 -11.48 2.44
C PHE A 187 7.85 -11.62 3.70
N GLY A 188 9.16 -11.38 3.60
CA GLY A 188 10.09 -11.38 4.73
C GLY A 188 10.51 -12.77 5.22
N GLY A 189 10.12 -13.84 4.54
CA GLY A 189 10.52 -15.21 4.91
C GLY A 189 12.02 -15.44 4.76
N ARG A 190 12.60 -16.32 5.59
CA ARG A 190 14.06 -16.55 5.65
C ARG A 190 14.60 -17.57 4.63
N ALA A 191 13.71 -18.18 3.84
CA ALA A 191 14.05 -19.19 2.85
C ALA A 191 13.00 -19.22 1.74
N SER A 192 13.38 -19.73 0.56
CA SER A 192 12.46 -19.93 -0.56
C SER A 192 11.54 -21.13 -0.32
N VAL A 193 10.23 -20.92 -0.48
CA VAL A 193 9.22 -21.98 -0.54
C VAL A 193 9.15 -22.58 -1.94
N ASN A 194 9.42 -21.80 -2.99
CA ASN A 194 9.51 -22.33 -4.36
C ASN A 194 10.57 -23.45 -4.47
N GLU A 195 11.71 -23.29 -3.80
CA GLU A 195 12.78 -24.30 -3.77
C GLU A 195 12.40 -25.58 -3.00
N MET A 196 11.31 -25.58 -2.23
CA MET A 196 10.86 -26.73 -1.44
C MET A 196 9.99 -27.72 -2.21
N PHE A 197 9.40 -27.31 -3.34
CA PHE A 197 8.43 -28.14 -4.06
C PHE A 197 9.04 -29.37 -4.74
N GLY A 198 10.28 -29.26 -5.24
CA GLY A 198 10.84 -30.25 -6.16
C GLY A 198 10.06 -30.29 -7.47
N ASP A 199 9.72 -31.50 -7.95
CA ASP A 199 8.82 -31.68 -9.10
C ASP A 199 7.35 -31.84 -8.66
N ARG A 200 6.44 -31.83 -9.65
CA ARG A 200 5.00 -31.95 -9.38
C ARG A 200 4.63 -33.25 -8.66
N GLU A 201 5.22 -34.38 -9.03
CA GLU A 201 4.87 -35.68 -8.45
C GLU A 201 5.28 -35.74 -6.97
N ASN A 202 6.45 -35.20 -6.64
CA ASN A 202 6.93 -35.10 -5.27
C ASN A 202 6.10 -34.12 -4.44
N HIS A 203 5.66 -33.00 -5.03
CA HIS A 203 4.76 -32.08 -4.35
C HIS A 203 3.39 -32.70 -4.07
N GLU A 204 2.80 -33.40 -5.05
CA GLU A 204 1.53 -34.13 -4.86
C GLU A 204 1.62 -35.15 -3.71
N LYS A 205 2.73 -35.91 -3.61
CA LYS A 205 2.98 -36.82 -2.47
C LYS A 205 3.10 -36.09 -1.14
N THR A 206 3.71 -34.90 -1.14
CA THR A 206 3.88 -34.06 0.06
C THR A 206 2.55 -33.49 0.54
N VAL A 207 1.64 -33.17 -0.38
CA VAL A 207 0.30 -32.63 -0.09
C VAL A 207 -0.70 -33.75 0.27
N ALA A 208 -0.46 -35.00 -0.13
CA ALA A 208 -1.38 -36.12 0.10
C ALA A 208 -1.85 -36.30 1.56
N PRO A 209 -1.01 -36.17 2.60
CA PRO A 209 -1.47 -36.20 3.99
C PRO A 209 -2.42 -35.04 4.33
N LEU A 210 -2.16 -33.84 3.80
CA LEU A 210 -3.02 -32.66 4.01
C LEU A 210 -4.39 -32.82 3.36
N LEU A 211 -4.53 -33.54 2.25
CA LEU A 211 -5.83 -33.80 1.64
C LEU A 211 -6.78 -34.51 2.60
N ASN A 212 -6.27 -35.47 3.38
CA ASN A 212 -7.06 -36.16 4.39
C ASN A 212 -7.36 -35.26 5.60
N GLU A 213 -6.39 -34.46 6.02
CA GLU A 213 -6.56 -33.49 7.12
C GLU A 213 -7.66 -32.46 6.80
N LEU A 214 -7.65 -31.94 5.57
CA LEU A 214 -8.52 -30.86 5.11
C LEU A 214 -9.83 -31.35 4.48
N ALA A 215 -10.10 -32.66 4.49
CA ALA A 215 -11.26 -33.22 3.78
C ALA A 215 -12.61 -32.62 4.22
N GLY A 216 -12.73 -32.17 5.48
CA GLY A 216 -13.91 -31.48 6.00
C GLY A 216 -13.97 -29.98 5.71
N GLU A 217 -12.87 -29.38 5.24
CA GLU A 217 -12.77 -27.96 4.91
C GLU A 217 -12.99 -27.70 3.41
N ILE A 218 -12.75 -28.71 2.56
CA ILE A 218 -12.84 -28.59 1.10
C ILE A 218 -14.31 -28.71 0.66
N PRO A 219 -14.93 -27.63 0.13
CA PRO A 219 -16.31 -27.69 -0.35
C PRO A 219 -16.47 -28.58 -1.59
N GLU A 220 -17.70 -29.05 -1.83
CA GLU A 220 -18.05 -29.78 -3.05
C GLU A 220 -17.76 -28.91 -4.30
N GLY A 221 -17.16 -29.50 -5.33
CA GLY A 221 -16.81 -28.81 -6.58
C GLY A 221 -15.49 -28.01 -6.52
N VAL A 222 -14.81 -27.95 -5.38
CA VAL A 222 -13.46 -27.38 -5.29
C VAL A 222 -12.41 -28.44 -5.63
N ASN A 223 -11.41 -28.07 -6.44
CA ASN A 223 -10.28 -28.94 -6.70
C ASN A 223 -9.47 -29.14 -5.40
N ALA A 224 -9.61 -30.32 -4.79
CA ALA A 224 -9.01 -30.66 -3.51
C ALA A 224 -7.48 -30.50 -3.50
N TYR A 225 -6.82 -30.87 -4.61
CA TYR A 225 -5.37 -30.71 -4.74
C TYR A 225 -4.97 -29.23 -4.75
N HIS A 226 -5.63 -28.39 -5.55
CA HIS A 226 -5.31 -26.96 -5.58
C HIS A 226 -5.52 -26.30 -4.21
N TYR A 227 -6.61 -26.66 -3.51
CA TYR A 227 -6.87 -26.16 -2.17
C TYR A 227 -5.78 -26.59 -1.17
N ALA A 228 -5.51 -27.89 -1.06
CA ALA A 228 -4.51 -28.40 -0.11
C ALA A 228 -3.09 -27.93 -0.45
N SER A 229 -2.76 -27.79 -1.74
CA SER A 229 -1.47 -27.27 -2.21
C SER A 229 -1.29 -25.79 -1.86
N ALA A 230 -2.34 -24.97 -1.99
CA ALA A 230 -2.32 -23.58 -1.54
C ALA A 230 -2.18 -23.48 0.00
N VAL A 231 -2.95 -24.26 0.75
CA VAL A 231 -2.85 -24.30 2.23
C VAL A 231 -1.46 -24.76 2.68
N TRP A 232 -0.90 -25.79 2.03
CA TRP A 232 0.48 -26.22 2.30
C TRP A 232 1.47 -25.08 2.11
N THR A 233 1.34 -24.34 1.00
CA THR A 233 2.23 -23.24 0.64
C THR A 233 2.14 -22.11 1.67
N LEU A 234 0.93 -21.69 2.03
CA LEU A 234 0.71 -20.67 3.06
C LEU A 234 1.29 -21.09 4.43
N ARG A 235 1.12 -22.35 4.82
CA ARG A 235 1.73 -22.90 6.04
C ARG A 235 3.25 -22.89 5.99
N LYS A 236 3.85 -23.23 4.84
CA LYS A 236 5.31 -23.20 4.66
C LYS A 236 5.88 -21.80 4.68
N ILE A 237 5.19 -20.82 4.11
CA ILE A 237 5.57 -19.40 4.22
C ILE A 237 5.67 -19.00 5.71
N ARG A 238 4.66 -19.35 6.52
CA ARG A 238 4.71 -19.09 7.97
C ARG A 238 5.83 -19.85 8.67
N GLU A 239 6.10 -21.10 8.29
CA GLU A 239 7.18 -21.91 8.87
C GLU A 239 8.55 -21.27 8.66
N VAL A 240 8.79 -20.66 7.48
CA VAL A 240 9.99 -19.86 7.20
C VAL A 240 9.94 -18.44 7.79
N GLY A 241 8.90 -18.10 8.54
CA GLY A 241 8.72 -16.82 9.22
C GLY A 241 8.30 -15.68 8.32
N GLY A 242 7.82 -15.97 7.11
CA GLY A 242 7.25 -14.97 6.21
C GLY A 242 5.80 -14.66 6.53
N LEU A 243 5.35 -13.48 6.12
CA LEU A 243 3.95 -13.11 6.03
C LEU A 243 3.37 -13.76 4.77
N ALA A 244 2.37 -14.64 4.93
CA ALA A 244 1.73 -15.33 3.83
C ALA A 244 0.60 -14.47 3.24
N VAL A 245 0.83 -13.89 2.06
CA VAL A 245 -0.14 -13.04 1.38
C VAL A 245 -0.83 -13.82 0.26
N PHE A 246 -2.16 -13.81 0.25
CA PHE A 246 -2.94 -14.35 -0.87
C PHE A 246 -3.15 -13.24 -1.92
N CYS A 247 -2.64 -13.45 -3.13
CA CYS A 247 -2.52 -12.41 -4.15
C CYS A 247 -3.58 -12.51 -5.24
N HIS A 248 -4.03 -11.34 -5.68
CA HIS A 248 -4.90 -11.03 -6.82
C HIS A 248 -5.70 -12.18 -7.47
N PRO A 249 -6.67 -12.81 -6.77
CA PRO A 249 -7.34 -14.03 -7.28
C PRO A 249 -8.28 -13.79 -8.46
N TYR A 250 -8.70 -12.55 -8.69
CA TYR A 250 -9.55 -12.16 -9.81
C TYR A 250 -8.75 -11.60 -10.99
N TRP A 251 -7.42 -11.75 -11.00
CA TRP A 251 -6.63 -11.42 -12.17
C TRP A 251 -7.15 -12.17 -13.40
N ILE A 252 -7.40 -11.43 -14.48
CA ILE A 252 -8.00 -11.97 -15.70
C ILE A 252 -6.87 -12.45 -16.61
N ALA A 253 -6.78 -13.77 -16.80
CA ALA A 253 -5.81 -14.41 -17.67
C ALA A 253 -6.53 -14.98 -18.91
N GLY A 254 -6.32 -14.34 -20.06
CA GLY A 254 -6.99 -14.74 -21.30
C GLY A 254 -8.48 -14.39 -21.30
N MET A 255 -9.35 -15.40 -21.16
CA MET A 255 -10.82 -15.23 -21.19
C MET A 255 -11.50 -15.53 -19.85
N SER A 256 -10.73 -15.79 -18.79
CA SER A 256 -11.26 -16.21 -17.48
C SER A 256 -10.37 -15.71 -16.35
N TYR A 257 -10.84 -15.80 -15.11
CA TYR A 257 -9.99 -15.58 -13.95
C TYR A 257 -8.89 -16.63 -13.88
N HIS A 258 -7.73 -16.24 -13.36
CA HIS A 258 -6.60 -17.14 -13.24
C HIS A 258 -6.85 -18.30 -12.26
N ILE A 259 -7.67 -18.04 -11.24
CA ILE A 259 -8.08 -18.99 -10.21
C ILE A 259 -9.60 -19.22 -10.31
N ASP A 260 -10.03 -20.48 -10.21
CA ASP A 260 -11.46 -20.82 -10.16
C ASP A 260 -12.15 -20.12 -8.98
N GLU A 261 -13.35 -19.58 -9.22
CA GLU A 261 -14.11 -18.85 -8.18
C GLU A 261 -14.35 -19.71 -6.94
N SER A 262 -14.69 -21.00 -7.12
CA SER A 262 -15.01 -21.90 -6.01
C SER A 262 -13.79 -22.12 -5.10
N LEU A 263 -12.59 -22.16 -5.69
CA LEU A 263 -11.33 -22.26 -4.96
C LEU A 263 -11.01 -20.95 -4.21
N THR A 264 -11.16 -19.81 -4.88
CA THR A 264 -10.99 -18.48 -4.27
C THR A 264 -11.91 -18.33 -3.05
N SER A 265 -13.18 -18.69 -3.20
CA SER A 265 -14.18 -18.65 -2.13
C SER A 265 -13.84 -19.55 -0.96
N ALA A 266 -13.36 -20.77 -1.22
CA ALA A 266 -12.90 -21.67 -0.16
C ALA A 266 -11.67 -21.12 0.59
N LEU A 267 -10.70 -20.54 -0.11
CA LEU A 267 -9.50 -19.96 0.50
C LEU A 267 -9.84 -18.72 1.35
N LEU A 268 -10.71 -17.83 0.85
CA LEU A 268 -11.18 -16.66 1.60
C LEU A 268 -11.97 -17.05 2.86
N ALA A 269 -12.83 -18.07 2.77
CA ALA A 269 -13.62 -18.54 3.91
C ALA A 269 -12.76 -19.18 5.00
N SER A 270 -11.75 -19.97 4.61
CA SER A 270 -10.87 -20.69 5.53
C SER A 270 -9.76 -19.83 6.15
N ARG A 271 -9.39 -18.71 5.50
CA ARG A 271 -8.41 -17.73 6.00
C ARG A 271 -7.07 -18.36 6.43
N HIS A 272 -6.59 -19.33 5.64
CA HIS A 272 -5.27 -19.92 5.83
C HIS A 272 -4.12 -18.95 5.49
N PHE A 273 -4.37 -17.72 5.07
CA PHE A 273 -3.37 -16.67 4.80
C PHE A 273 -3.33 -15.61 5.92
N ASP A 274 -2.26 -14.82 6.00
CA ASP A 274 -2.09 -13.74 6.99
C ASP A 274 -2.60 -12.39 6.48
N ALA A 275 -2.47 -12.16 5.17
CA ALA A 275 -2.93 -10.96 4.49
C ALA A 275 -3.56 -11.32 3.14
N PHE A 276 -4.47 -10.47 2.68
CA PHE A 276 -5.11 -10.56 1.37
C PHE A 276 -4.78 -9.30 0.57
N GLU A 277 -4.29 -9.48 -0.63
CA GLU A 277 -4.08 -8.38 -1.58
C GLU A 277 -5.43 -7.91 -2.11
N LEU A 278 -6.01 -6.93 -1.42
CA LEU A 278 -7.32 -6.39 -1.75
C LEU A 278 -7.29 -5.59 -3.07
N ILE A 279 -6.21 -4.84 -3.28
CA ILE A 279 -5.96 -4.04 -4.47
C ILE A 279 -4.55 -4.39 -4.93
N GLY A 280 -4.45 -4.87 -6.17
CA GLY A 280 -3.16 -5.13 -6.82
C GLY A 280 -2.72 -3.94 -7.67
N GLY A 281 -2.25 -4.21 -8.89
CA GLY A 281 -1.88 -3.20 -9.87
C GLY A 281 -2.98 -2.15 -10.13
N PHE A 282 -2.58 -0.97 -10.63
CA PHE A 282 -3.46 0.18 -10.84
C PHE A 282 -3.62 0.53 -12.33
N ASP A 283 -3.42 -0.43 -13.24
CA ASP A 283 -3.67 -0.22 -14.65
C ASP A 283 -5.17 -0.26 -14.97
N ARG A 284 -5.57 0.44 -16.04
CA ARG A 284 -7.00 0.52 -16.43
C ARG A 284 -7.61 -0.85 -16.72
N CYS A 285 -6.82 -1.80 -17.19
CA CYS A 285 -7.26 -3.17 -17.45
C CYS A 285 -7.49 -3.99 -16.16
N GLU A 286 -6.98 -3.54 -15.02
CA GLU A 286 -7.10 -4.21 -13.71
C GLU A 286 -8.21 -3.59 -12.84
N ALA A 287 -8.87 -2.54 -13.33
CA ALA A 287 -9.93 -1.86 -12.58
C ALA A 287 -11.10 -2.81 -12.24
N GLU A 288 -11.44 -3.73 -13.16
CA GLU A 288 -12.51 -4.72 -12.95
C GLU A 288 -12.12 -5.77 -11.90
N SER A 289 -10.93 -6.35 -12.01
CA SER A 289 -10.44 -7.35 -11.03
C SER A 289 -10.33 -6.75 -9.64
N ASN A 290 -9.81 -5.52 -9.51
CA ASN A 290 -9.76 -4.81 -8.23
C ASN A 290 -11.17 -4.49 -7.68
N ALA A 291 -12.11 -4.07 -8.52
CA ALA A 291 -13.47 -3.78 -8.07
C ALA A 291 -14.17 -5.04 -7.53
N LEU A 292 -13.96 -6.20 -8.17
CA LEU A 292 -14.48 -7.48 -7.72
C LEU A 292 -13.85 -7.93 -6.40
N GLN A 293 -12.54 -7.75 -6.23
CA GLN A 293 -11.86 -8.03 -4.97
C GLN A 293 -12.44 -7.20 -3.81
N VAL A 294 -12.64 -5.90 -4.03
CA VAL A 294 -13.26 -5.01 -3.04
C VAL A 294 -14.68 -5.44 -2.72
N ALA A 295 -15.49 -5.76 -3.74
CA ALA A 295 -16.85 -6.24 -3.52
C ALA A 295 -16.85 -7.51 -2.66
N ARG A 296 -16.00 -8.49 -2.98
CA ARG A 296 -15.91 -9.76 -2.25
C ARG A 296 -15.40 -9.61 -0.82
N TYR A 297 -14.52 -8.66 -0.55
CA TYR A 297 -14.01 -8.40 0.82
C TYR A 297 -15.08 -7.87 1.78
N HIS A 298 -16.15 -7.26 1.24
CA HIS A 298 -17.25 -6.70 2.03
C HIS A 298 -18.46 -7.64 2.17
N GLU A 299 -18.40 -8.84 1.58
CA GLU A 299 -19.39 -9.91 1.77
C GLU A 299 -19.08 -10.77 3.00
#